data_AF-A0A501Q5L1-F1
#
_entry.id   AF-A0A501Q5L1-F1
#
_cell.length_a   1.000
_cell.length_b   1.000
_cell.length_c   1.000
_cell.angle_alpha   90.00
_cell.angle_beta   90.00
_cell.angle_gamma   90.00
#
_symmetry.space_group_name_H-M   'P 1'
#
loop_
_entity.id
_entity.type
_entity.pdbx_description
1 polymer ?
#
loop_
_entity_poly.entity_id
_entity_poly.type
_entity_poly.pdbx_seq_one_letter_code
_entity_poly.pdbx_strand_id
1 'polypeptide(L)'
;MKTFKSSNKMKQIFSLKALMLLIGFTFLSTQANADTVRMTIKEELAGCTGVAPQNCYQVKYKKSKDWEFFYSQIEGFEYTPGYRYVIDVKRTKRKNIPADASAYTYKLKRIIKKEKIANEAATELAFITKYKWNLIQINGTMPSASSAYLIFQADGKRMAGSGGCNRIGGGFELTKDKISFSKIVSTMMACPDENKTKLEGTLLKMLTDGTFRYDIADQTLNLYQGDKLVLMFGLSPLE
;
A
#
# COMPACT_ATOMS: atom_id res chain seq x y z
N MET A 1 -38.13 19.85 74.01
CA MET A 1 -38.48 18.65 73.23
C MET A 1 -37.65 17.48 73.76
N LYS A 2 -38.34 16.52 74.40
CA LYS A 2 -38.00 15.10 74.68
C LYS A 2 -36.52 14.68 74.53
N THR A 3 -35.76 14.52 75.63
CA THR A 3 -35.55 13.30 76.45
C THR A 3 -34.65 12.22 75.85
N PHE A 4 -33.57 11.89 76.59
CA PHE A 4 -33.08 10.55 77.01
C PHE A 4 -32.77 9.51 75.91
N LYS A 5 -31.71 8.70 75.96
CA LYS A 5 -31.20 7.84 77.06
C LYS A 5 -29.89 7.20 76.55
N SER A 6 -28.74 7.37 77.21
CA SER A 6 -28.18 6.52 78.26
C SER A 6 -28.09 5.01 77.94
N SER A 7 -26.84 4.47 77.95
CA SER A 7 -26.39 3.37 78.83
C SER A 7 -25.28 2.56 78.13
N ASN A 8 -24.02 2.74 78.52
CA ASN A 8 -23.27 1.86 79.45
C ASN A 8 -23.24 0.37 79.10
N LYS A 9 -22.03 -0.18 78.85
CA LYS A 9 -21.50 -1.37 79.53
C LYS A 9 -20.04 -1.69 79.16
N MET A 10 -19.15 -1.35 80.09
CA MET A 10 -18.05 -2.17 80.64
C MET A 10 -17.92 -3.62 80.13
N LYS A 11 -16.70 -4.02 79.74
CA LYS A 11 -15.99 -5.23 80.24
C LYS A 11 -14.58 -5.38 79.61
N GLN A 12 -13.57 -5.42 80.48
CA GLN A 12 -12.27 -6.06 80.23
C GLN A 12 -12.48 -7.53 79.82
N ILE A 13 -11.49 -8.16 79.15
CA ILE A 13 -10.91 -9.48 79.51
C ILE A 13 -9.98 -10.05 78.39
N PHE A 14 -8.72 -10.26 78.77
CA PHE A 14 -7.78 -11.37 78.47
C PHE A 14 -7.21 -11.65 77.05
N SER A 15 -5.88 -11.52 77.03
CA SER A 15 -4.85 -12.26 76.27
C SER A 15 -5.23 -13.69 75.84
N LEU A 16 -5.03 -14.01 74.55
CA LEU A 16 -4.54 -15.32 74.12
C LEU A 16 -3.73 -15.18 72.82
N LYS A 17 -2.41 -15.40 72.90
CA LYS A 17 -1.51 -15.49 71.74
C LYS A 17 -1.80 -16.79 70.99
N ALA A 18 -2.52 -16.71 69.87
CA ALA A 18 -2.59 -17.80 68.90
C ALA A 18 -1.52 -17.57 67.82
N LEU A 19 -0.43 -18.35 67.91
CA LEU A 19 0.60 -18.45 66.89
C LEU A 19 0.03 -19.25 65.70
N MET A 20 -0.57 -18.56 64.73
CA MET A 20 -0.90 -19.15 63.43
C MET A 20 0.38 -19.23 62.58
N LEU A 21 0.92 -20.43 62.42
CA LEU A 21 1.89 -20.75 61.37
C LEU A 21 1.18 -20.71 60.01
N LEU A 22 1.18 -19.54 59.36
CA LEU A 22 0.81 -19.41 57.95
C LEU A 22 1.93 -19.99 57.09
N ILE A 23 1.77 -21.23 56.65
CA ILE A 23 2.54 -21.79 55.55
C ILE A 23 2.13 -21.01 54.30
N GLY A 24 2.89 -19.94 54.01
CA GLY A 24 2.77 -19.17 52.78
C GLY A 24 3.19 -20.04 51.60
N PHE A 25 2.21 -20.68 50.95
CA PHE A 25 2.40 -21.27 49.63
C PHE A 25 2.53 -20.12 48.64
N THR A 26 3.74 -19.59 48.48
CA THR A 26 4.06 -18.60 47.45
C THR A 26 3.94 -19.29 46.10
N PHE A 27 2.79 -19.14 45.44
CA PHE A 27 2.67 -19.36 44.00
C PHE A 27 3.60 -18.37 43.30
N LEU A 28 4.84 -18.79 43.06
CA LEU A 28 5.77 -18.08 42.19
C LEU A 28 5.28 -18.29 40.76
N SER A 29 4.29 -17.49 40.36
CA SER A 29 3.85 -17.44 38.96
C SER A 29 5.01 -16.90 38.13
N THR A 30 5.67 -17.79 37.37
CA THR A 30 6.70 -17.41 36.42
C THR A 30 6.08 -16.52 35.36
N GLN A 31 6.19 -15.20 35.51
CA GLN A 31 5.83 -14.27 34.45
C GLN A 31 6.78 -14.51 33.28
N ALA A 32 6.26 -15.06 32.18
CA ALA A 32 6.99 -15.08 30.92
C ALA A 32 7.29 -13.62 30.53
N ASN A 33 8.58 -13.27 30.46
CA ASN A 33 9.02 -11.95 30.03
C ASN A 33 8.45 -11.67 28.63
N ALA A 34 7.50 -10.75 28.57
CA ALA A 34 6.82 -10.37 27.35
C ALA A 34 7.19 -8.94 26.99
N ASP A 35 7.91 -8.78 25.90
CA ASP A 35 8.35 -7.49 25.41
C ASP A 35 7.23 -6.83 24.61
N THR A 36 7.02 -5.53 24.79
CA THR A 36 6.19 -4.76 23.86
C THR A 36 7.06 -4.24 22.73
N VAL A 37 6.76 -4.66 21.50
CA VAL A 37 7.46 -4.24 20.29
C VAL A 37 6.56 -3.31 19.49
N ARG A 38 7.09 -2.14 19.12
CA ARG A 38 6.41 -1.22 18.19
C ARG A 38 6.92 -1.43 16.77
N MET A 39 5.99 -1.58 15.84
CA MET A 39 6.31 -1.70 14.41
C MET A 39 5.31 -0.91 13.57
N THR A 40 5.78 -0.41 12.44
CA THR A 40 4.93 0.09 11.35
C THR A 40 4.73 -1.03 10.35
N ILE A 41 3.50 -1.32 9.93
CA ILE A 41 3.15 -2.31 8.90
C ILE A 41 2.79 -1.54 7.63
N LYS A 42 3.43 -1.91 6.52
CA LYS A 42 3.19 -1.35 5.19
C LYS A 42 1.80 -1.74 4.67
N GLU A 43 1.28 -0.91 3.78
CA GLU A 43 -0.03 -0.99 3.13
C GLU A 43 -0.17 -2.10 2.07
N GLU A 44 0.93 -2.79 1.77
CA GLU A 44 1.01 -3.91 0.85
C GLU A 44 1.74 -5.08 1.50
N LEU A 45 1.20 -6.29 1.30
CA LEU A 45 1.92 -7.52 1.59
C LEU A 45 2.95 -7.77 0.49
N ALA A 46 4.04 -8.45 0.82
CA ALA A 46 5.03 -8.87 -0.15
C ALA A 46 5.11 -10.39 -0.20
N GLY A 47 5.31 -10.93 -1.41
CA GLY A 47 5.72 -12.33 -1.56
C GLY A 47 7.05 -12.56 -0.83
N CYS A 48 7.09 -13.58 -0.01
CA CYS A 48 8.23 -13.95 0.82
C CYS A 48 8.33 -15.48 0.89
N THR A 49 9.54 -15.99 1.11
CA THR A 49 9.77 -17.43 1.30
C THR A 49 10.29 -17.69 2.69
N GLY A 50 9.55 -18.49 3.46
CA GLY A 50 10.01 -19.08 4.71
C GLY A 50 10.26 -20.56 4.50
N VAL A 51 9.43 -21.41 5.13
CA VAL A 51 9.34 -22.85 4.83
C VAL A 51 8.68 -23.09 3.46
N ALA A 52 7.79 -22.21 3.04
CA ALA A 52 7.13 -22.19 1.73
C ALA A 52 6.91 -20.74 1.25
N PRO A 53 6.66 -20.51 -0.06
CA PRO A 53 6.21 -19.22 -0.57
C PRO A 53 4.89 -18.80 0.06
N GLN A 54 4.81 -17.56 0.52
CA GLN A 54 3.61 -16.96 1.14
C GLN A 54 3.63 -15.44 0.99
N ASN A 55 2.58 -14.78 1.48
CA ASN A 55 2.55 -13.32 1.61
C ASN A 55 2.89 -12.93 3.06
N CYS A 56 3.93 -12.11 3.23
CA CYS A 56 4.36 -11.57 4.53
C CYS A 56 3.97 -10.10 4.68
N TYR A 57 3.84 -9.67 5.93
CA TYR A 57 3.88 -8.26 6.24
C TYR A 57 5.27 -7.70 5.95
N GLN A 58 5.31 -6.44 5.50
CA GLN A 58 6.53 -5.63 5.51
C GLN A 58 6.46 -4.72 6.72
N VAL A 59 7.43 -4.83 7.63
CA VAL A 59 7.44 -4.08 8.88
C VAL A 59 8.67 -3.19 8.99
N LYS A 60 8.51 -2.04 9.64
CA LYS A 60 9.62 -1.15 10.01
C LYS A 60 9.62 -0.92 11.51
N TYR A 61 10.67 -1.35 12.18
CA TYR A 61 10.85 -1.13 13.60
C TYR A 61 11.32 0.30 13.89
N LYS A 62 11.06 0.81 15.10
CA LYS A 62 11.35 2.21 15.50
C LYS A 62 12.80 2.66 15.21
N LYS A 63 13.77 1.75 15.26
CA LYS A 63 15.20 2.02 15.03
C LYS A 63 15.74 1.48 13.69
N SER A 64 14.90 0.82 12.89
CA SER A 64 15.32 0.27 11.60
C SER A 64 15.23 1.34 10.52
N LYS A 65 16.24 1.39 9.64
CA LYS A 65 16.24 2.28 8.47
C LYS A 65 15.43 1.69 7.32
N ASP A 66 15.34 0.37 7.25
CA ASP A 66 14.76 -0.37 6.13
C ASP A 66 13.47 -1.09 6.52
N TRP A 67 12.76 -1.58 5.51
CA TRP A 67 11.62 -2.47 5.70
C TRP A 67 12.12 -3.92 5.77
N GLU A 68 11.52 -4.71 6.65
CA GLU A 68 11.87 -6.10 6.91
C GLU A 68 10.64 -6.97 6.71
N PHE A 69 10.82 -8.21 6.24
CA PHE A 69 9.71 -9.16 6.17
C PHE A 69 9.38 -9.69 7.56
N PHE A 70 8.09 -9.72 7.89
CA PHE A 70 7.57 -10.32 9.10
C PHE A 70 6.74 -11.54 8.75
N TYR A 71 7.33 -12.71 9.02
CA TYR A 71 6.83 -14.02 8.61
C TYR A 71 5.77 -14.61 9.54
N SER A 72 5.63 -14.08 10.76
CA SER A 72 4.71 -14.61 11.76
C SER A 72 3.33 -13.95 11.66
N GLN A 73 2.31 -14.68 12.10
CA GLN A 73 0.98 -14.11 12.31
C GLN A 73 0.96 -13.27 13.61
N ILE A 74 0.05 -12.31 13.67
CA ILE A 74 -0.18 -11.46 14.84
C ILE A 74 -1.60 -11.75 15.34
N GLU A 75 -1.73 -12.43 16.47
CA GLU A 75 -3.03 -12.77 17.06
C GLU A 75 -3.82 -11.49 17.35
N GLY A 76 -5.06 -11.43 16.86
CA GLY A 76 -5.97 -10.31 17.06
C GLY A 76 -5.69 -9.09 16.17
N PHE A 77 -4.78 -9.17 15.20
CA PHE A 77 -4.57 -8.13 14.20
C PHE A 77 -5.20 -8.50 12.86
N GLU A 78 -6.23 -7.73 12.48
CA GLU A 78 -6.89 -7.87 11.19
C GLU A 78 -6.34 -6.84 10.20
N TYR A 79 -5.55 -7.34 9.25
CA TYR A 79 -4.96 -6.51 8.20
C TYR A 79 -5.98 -6.17 7.10
N THR A 80 -5.99 -4.91 6.67
CA THR A 80 -6.75 -4.46 5.50
C THR A 80 -5.76 -3.88 4.49
N PRO A 81 -5.70 -4.39 3.24
CA PRO A 81 -4.86 -3.80 2.19
C PRO A 81 -5.13 -2.30 1.99
N GLY A 82 -4.09 -1.53 1.66
CA GLY A 82 -4.19 -0.08 1.44
C GLY A 82 -4.14 0.77 2.72
N TYR A 83 -3.91 0.17 3.88
CA TYR A 83 -3.71 0.90 5.14
C TYR A 83 -2.31 0.70 5.70
N ARG A 84 -1.67 1.79 6.11
CA ARG A 84 -0.46 1.74 6.92
C ARG A 84 -0.82 1.77 8.39
N TYR A 85 -0.24 0.85 9.15
CA TYR A 85 -0.51 0.71 10.56
C TYR A 85 0.73 1.02 11.37
N VAL A 86 0.57 1.63 12.55
CA VAL A 86 1.56 1.61 13.62
C VAL A 86 0.93 0.84 14.77
N ILE A 87 1.55 -0.25 15.20
CA ILE A 87 0.99 -1.12 16.24
C ILE A 87 2.00 -1.38 17.35
N ASP A 88 1.49 -1.58 18.56
CA ASP A 88 2.24 -2.20 19.65
C ASP A 88 1.82 -3.68 19.75
N VAL A 89 2.79 -4.57 19.79
CA VAL A 89 2.60 -6.03 19.79
C VAL A 89 3.29 -6.62 21.01
N LYS A 90 2.62 -7.51 21.73
CA LYS A 90 3.21 -8.27 22.82
C LYS A 90 3.93 -9.48 22.23
N ARG A 91 5.26 -9.50 22.32
CA ARG A 91 6.13 -10.58 21.87
C ARG A 91 6.47 -11.48 23.06
N THR A 92 6.15 -12.77 22.94
CA THR A 92 6.39 -13.75 24.01
C THR A 92 7.32 -14.85 23.49
N LYS A 93 8.43 -15.10 24.20
CA LYS A 93 9.37 -16.18 23.85
C LYS A 93 8.76 -17.53 24.18
N ARG A 94 8.74 -18.46 23.22
CA ARG A 94 8.29 -19.84 23.43
C ARG A 94 9.41 -20.67 24.08
N LYS A 95 9.01 -21.65 24.90
CA LYS A 95 9.92 -22.66 25.48
C LYS A 95 9.77 -23.97 24.69
N ASN A 96 10.84 -24.76 24.60
CA ASN A 96 10.87 -26.10 24.00
C ASN A 96 10.30 -26.15 22.56
N ILE A 97 10.89 -25.36 21.66
CA ILE A 97 10.49 -25.31 20.25
C ILE A 97 11.38 -26.19 19.37
N PRO A 98 10.82 -26.80 18.32
CA PRO A 98 11.60 -27.38 17.21
C PRO A 98 12.51 -26.34 16.54
N ALA A 99 13.59 -26.81 15.90
CA ALA A 99 14.61 -25.94 15.28
C ALA A 99 14.09 -25.06 14.13
N ASP A 100 13.00 -25.49 13.47
CA ASP A 100 12.35 -24.84 12.33
C ASP A 100 11.18 -23.92 12.74
N ALA A 101 10.80 -23.89 14.02
CA ALA A 101 9.69 -23.11 14.51
C ALA A 101 10.13 -21.72 15.01
N SER A 102 9.32 -20.68 14.77
CA SER A 102 9.63 -19.33 15.23
C SER A 102 9.78 -19.25 16.76
N ALA A 103 10.80 -18.57 17.26
CA ALA A 103 11.06 -18.48 18.70
C ALA A 103 10.02 -17.66 19.50
N TYR A 104 9.16 -16.93 18.81
CA TYR A 104 8.25 -15.97 19.42
C TYR A 104 6.82 -16.13 18.91
N THR A 105 5.86 -15.82 19.78
CA THR A 105 4.47 -15.51 19.42
C THR A 105 4.20 -14.03 19.57
N TYR A 106 3.23 -13.55 18.80
CA TYR A 106 2.89 -12.13 18.73
C TYR A 106 1.39 -11.95 18.90
N LYS A 107 1.00 -11.13 19.87
CA LYS A 107 -0.39 -10.75 20.11
C LYS A 107 -0.55 -9.24 20.03
N LEU A 108 -1.52 -8.76 19.26
CA LEU A 108 -1.81 -7.34 19.17
C LEU A 108 -2.10 -6.79 20.57
N LYS A 109 -1.36 -5.75 20.97
CA LYS A 109 -1.65 -5.01 22.19
C LYS A 109 -2.62 -3.87 21.89
N ARG A 110 -2.34 -3.10 20.84
CA ARG A 110 -3.20 -2.01 20.33
C ARG A 110 -2.72 -1.50 18.97
N ILE A 111 -3.63 -0.89 18.23
CA ILE A 111 -3.33 -0.07 17.05
C ILE A 111 -3.09 1.37 17.53
N ILE A 112 -1.95 1.94 17.19
CA ILE A 112 -1.57 3.33 17.53
C ILE A 112 -2.02 4.29 16.44
N LYS A 113 -1.80 3.91 15.18
CA LYS A 113 -2.20 4.68 14.00
C LYS A 113 -2.69 3.71 12.93
N LYS A 114 -3.76 4.07 12.23
CA LYS A 114 -4.24 3.44 11.00
C LYS A 114 -4.52 4.56 10.01
N GLU A 115 -3.83 4.54 8.88
CA GLU A 115 -3.90 5.58 7.87
C GLU A 115 -4.12 4.93 6.50
N LYS A 116 -5.14 5.39 5.77
CA LYS A 116 -5.36 4.92 4.40
C LYS A 116 -4.26 5.52 3.53
N ILE A 117 -3.41 4.69 2.98
CA ILE A 117 -2.43 5.12 1.99
C ILE A 117 -3.14 4.97 0.65
N ALA A 118 -3.46 6.11 0.03
CA ALA A 118 -3.90 6.09 -1.36
C ALA A 118 -2.79 5.43 -2.17
N ASN A 119 -3.10 4.31 -2.82
CA ASN A 119 -2.23 3.79 -3.86
C ASN A 119 -2.24 4.86 -4.96
N GLU A 120 -1.16 5.64 -5.03
CA GLU A 120 -1.01 6.76 -5.96
C GLU A 120 -1.23 6.27 -7.39
N ALA A 121 -0.62 5.13 -7.76
CA ALA A 121 -0.81 4.52 -9.07
C ALA A 121 -2.28 4.11 -9.32
N ALA A 122 -3.00 3.60 -8.32
CA ALA A 122 -4.43 3.28 -8.47
C ALA A 122 -5.30 4.54 -8.59
N THR A 123 -4.92 5.63 -7.92
CA THR A 123 -5.61 6.91 -8.00
C THR A 123 -5.39 7.56 -9.36
N GLU A 124 -4.15 7.53 -9.85
CA GLU A 124 -3.77 8.01 -11.17
C GLU A 124 -4.40 7.16 -12.26
N LEU A 125 -4.43 5.83 -12.11
CA LEU A 125 -5.15 4.94 -13.01
C LEU A 125 -6.63 5.30 -13.09
N ALA A 126 -7.28 5.52 -11.93
CA ALA A 126 -8.67 5.96 -11.88
C ALA A 126 -8.89 7.35 -12.47
N PHE A 127 -7.85 8.19 -12.54
CA PHE A 127 -7.92 9.50 -13.18
C PHE A 127 -7.73 9.39 -14.70
N ILE A 128 -6.66 8.73 -15.18
CA ILE A 128 -6.35 8.66 -16.62
C ILE A 128 -7.38 7.90 -17.44
N THR A 129 -8.13 6.99 -16.80
CA THR A 129 -9.18 6.19 -17.46
C THR A 129 -10.50 6.95 -17.65
N LYS A 130 -10.65 8.15 -17.06
CA LYS A 130 -11.85 9.00 -17.20
C LYS A 130 -11.83 9.91 -18.42
N TYR A 131 -10.67 10.04 -19.07
CA TYR A 131 -10.44 11.05 -20.09
C TYR A 131 -9.88 10.44 -21.37
N LYS A 132 -10.11 11.16 -22.46
CA LYS A 132 -9.40 11.02 -23.73
C LYS A 132 -8.18 11.93 -23.70
N TRP A 133 -7.04 11.43 -24.12
CA TRP A 133 -5.75 12.12 -24.08
C TRP A 133 -5.32 12.49 -25.50
N ASN A 134 -5.54 13.73 -25.91
CA ASN A 134 -5.27 14.22 -27.26
C ASN A 134 -3.82 14.67 -27.40
N LEU A 135 -3.11 14.23 -28.44
CA LEU A 135 -1.70 14.54 -28.62
C LEU A 135 -1.50 16.03 -28.91
N ILE A 136 -0.73 16.72 -28.06
CA ILE A 136 -0.32 18.12 -28.24
C ILE A 136 1.09 18.19 -28.82
N GLN A 137 2.03 17.38 -28.30
CA GLN A 137 3.44 17.42 -28.68
C GLN A 137 4.04 16.03 -28.82
N ILE A 138 4.90 15.86 -29.82
CA ILE A 138 5.74 14.67 -30.02
C ILE A 138 7.18 15.10 -30.36
N ASN A 139 8.15 14.63 -29.56
CA ASN A 139 9.58 14.94 -29.70
C ASN A 139 9.90 16.44 -29.89
N GLY A 140 9.21 17.31 -29.15
CA GLY A 140 9.38 18.77 -29.22
C GLY A 140 8.67 19.46 -30.40
N THR A 141 7.95 18.71 -31.24
CA THR A 141 7.12 19.24 -32.33
C THR A 141 5.66 19.25 -31.92
N MET A 142 4.93 20.32 -32.23
CA MET A 142 3.47 20.43 -32.07
C MET A 142 2.79 20.20 -33.43
N PRO A 143 2.22 19.02 -33.70
CA PRO A 143 1.57 18.77 -34.98
C PRO A 143 0.30 19.61 -35.11
N SER A 144 0.17 20.36 -36.21
CA SER A 144 -1.05 21.12 -36.51
C SER A 144 -2.23 20.17 -36.74
N ALA A 145 -3.33 20.36 -36.00
CA ALA A 145 -4.57 19.59 -36.14
C ALA A 145 -4.39 18.05 -36.00
N SER A 146 -3.59 17.62 -35.02
CA SER A 146 -3.46 16.20 -34.68
C SER A 146 -4.81 15.59 -34.29
N SER A 147 -5.24 14.57 -35.03
CA SER A 147 -6.35 13.67 -34.65
C SER A 147 -5.86 12.46 -33.83
N ALA A 148 -4.61 12.48 -33.36
CA ALA A 148 -4.05 11.41 -32.55
C ALA A 148 -4.45 11.56 -31.08
N TYR A 149 -4.85 10.46 -30.46
CA TYR A 149 -5.26 10.43 -29.06
C TYR A 149 -5.13 9.03 -28.46
N LEU A 150 -5.07 8.95 -27.13
CA LEU A 150 -5.10 7.71 -26.36
C LEU A 150 -6.30 7.68 -25.40
N ILE A 151 -6.82 6.48 -25.15
CA ILE A 151 -7.84 6.18 -24.15
C ILE A 151 -7.37 4.94 -23.37
N PHE A 152 -7.27 5.08 -22.06
CA PHE A 152 -6.91 3.99 -21.15
C PHE A 152 -8.17 3.31 -20.62
N GLN A 153 -8.22 1.98 -20.69
CA GLN A 153 -9.35 1.21 -20.21
C GLN A 153 -9.30 1.05 -18.69
N ALA A 154 -10.48 1.06 -18.05
CA ALA A 154 -10.63 0.94 -16.59
C ALA A 154 -10.11 -0.40 -16.02
N ASP A 155 -9.88 -1.40 -16.88
CA ASP A 155 -9.25 -2.66 -16.49
C ASP A 155 -7.75 -2.52 -16.14
N GLY A 156 -7.15 -1.35 -16.43
CA GLY A 156 -5.76 -1.04 -16.15
C GLY A 156 -4.76 -1.81 -17.00
N LYS A 157 -5.21 -2.42 -18.10
CA LYS A 157 -4.40 -3.33 -18.92
C LYS A 157 -4.41 -2.96 -20.39
N ARG A 158 -5.46 -2.32 -20.88
CA ARG A 158 -5.62 -2.05 -22.32
C ARG A 158 -5.72 -0.58 -22.62
N MET A 159 -5.15 -0.18 -23.75
CA MET A 159 -5.30 1.14 -24.32
C MET A 159 -5.83 1.03 -25.75
N ALA A 160 -6.57 2.05 -26.17
CA ALA A 160 -7.04 2.23 -27.52
C ALA A 160 -6.80 3.68 -27.93
N GLY A 161 -6.79 3.96 -29.23
CA GLY A 161 -6.55 5.32 -29.69
C GLY A 161 -6.55 5.47 -31.19
N SER A 162 -6.12 6.65 -31.59
CA SER A 162 -5.83 7.02 -32.98
C SER A 162 -4.37 7.47 -33.05
N GLY A 163 -3.63 6.99 -34.04
CA GLY A 163 -2.33 7.52 -34.41
C GLY A 163 -2.42 8.74 -35.32
N GLY A 164 -3.62 9.25 -35.59
CA GLY A 164 -3.88 10.36 -36.51
C GLY A 164 -4.42 9.87 -37.86
N CYS A 165 -3.80 8.84 -38.44
CA CYS A 165 -4.27 8.16 -39.65
C CYS A 165 -4.98 6.84 -39.32
N ASN A 166 -4.31 5.91 -38.63
CA ASN A 166 -4.88 4.63 -38.23
C ASN A 166 -5.34 4.58 -36.77
N ARG A 167 -6.18 3.58 -36.48
CA ARG A 167 -6.50 3.21 -35.10
C ARG A 167 -5.34 2.43 -34.51
N ILE A 168 -5.01 2.74 -33.27
CA ILE A 168 -3.98 2.04 -32.49
C ILE A 168 -4.59 1.41 -31.24
N GLY A 169 -3.95 0.36 -30.74
CA GLY A 169 -4.32 -0.26 -29.48
C GLY A 169 -3.23 -1.16 -28.95
N GLY A 170 -3.36 -1.59 -27.70
CA GLY A 170 -2.44 -2.54 -27.10
C GLY A 170 -2.57 -2.59 -25.58
N GLY A 171 -1.54 -3.09 -24.93
CA GLY A 171 -1.43 -3.18 -23.48
C GLY A 171 -0.75 -1.95 -22.88
N PHE A 172 -1.11 -1.64 -21.63
CA PHE A 172 -0.34 -0.71 -20.81
C PHE A 172 -0.28 -1.19 -19.36
N GLU A 173 0.75 -0.76 -18.63
CA GLU A 173 0.90 -0.94 -17.20
C GLU A 173 1.33 0.38 -16.56
N LEU A 174 0.72 0.71 -15.42
CA LEU A 174 1.00 1.91 -14.65
C LEU A 174 1.62 1.52 -13.31
N THR A 175 2.73 2.17 -12.98
CA THR A 175 3.37 2.14 -11.65
C THR A 175 3.38 3.56 -11.09
N LYS A 176 3.90 3.78 -9.88
CA LYS A 176 3.92 5.12 -9.27
C LYS A 176 4.63 6.19 -10.12
N ASP A 177 5.65 5.82 -10.89
CA ASP A 177 6.50 6.76 -11.62
C ASP A 177 6.58 6.48 -13.12
N LYS A 178 6.13 5.31 -13.57
CA LYS A 178 6.27 4.87 -14.97
C LYS A 178 5.00 4.34 -15.57
N ILE A 179 4.85 4.61 -16.86
CA ILE A 179 3.89 3.97 -17.75
C ILE A 179 4.66 3.17 -18.79
N SER A 180 4.29 1.90 -18.95
CA SER A 180 4.87 1.01 -19.96
C SER A 180 3.79 0.56 -20.92
N PHE A 181 4.13 0.53 -22.19
CA PHE A 181 3.25 0.06 -23.26
C PHE A 181 3.74 -1.29 -23.76
N SER A 182 2.82 -2.15 -24.20
CA SER A 182 3.16 -3.47 -24.72
C SER A 182 2.21 -3.90 -25.82
N LYS A 183 2.70 -4.72 -26.76
CA LYS A 183 1.87 -5.31 -27.83
C LYS A 183 1.04 -4.25 -28.58
N ILE A 184 1.68 -3.12 -28.89
CA ILE A 184 1.02 -2.04 -29.62
C ILE A 184 0.83 -2.47 -31.08
N VAL A 185 -0.40 -2.30 -31.57
CA VAL A 185 -0.83 -2.63 -32.92
C VAL A 185 -1.51 -1.43 -33.56
N SER A 186 -1.46 -1.34 -34.89
CA SER A 186 -2.13 -0.33 -35.70
C SER A 186 -2.89 -1.00 -36.85
N THR A 187 -3.94 -0.36 -37.35
CA THR A 187 -4.58 -0.74 -38.62
C THR A 187 -3.72 -0.31 -39.82
N MET A 188 -4.06 -0.78 -41.03
CA MET A 188 -3.31 -0.47 -42.26
C MET A 188 -4.17 0.29 -43.29
N MET A 189 -4.81 1.37 -42.88
CA MET A 189 -5.47 2.33 -43.77
C MET A 189 -4.44 3.32 -44.32
N ALA A 190 -4.59 3.67 -45.60
CA ALA A 190 -3.81 4.73 -46.21
C ALA A 190 -4.52 6.09 -46.01
N CYS A 191 -3.78 7.11 -45.60
CA CYS A 191 -4.27 8.48 -45.56
C CYS A 191 -3.62 9.32 -46.67
N PRO A 192 -4.36 10.21 -47.34
CA PRO A 192 -3.79 11.11 -48.35
C PRO A 192 -2.77 12.11 -47.78
N ASP A 193 -2.85 12.39 -46.48
CA ASP A 193 -2.00 13.36 -45.79
C ASP A 193 -0.73 12.70 -45.25
N GLU A 194 0.41 12.97 -45.90
CA GLU A 194 1.72 12.45 -45.51
C GLU A 194 2.13 12.82 -44.08
N ASN A 195 1.69 13.99 -43.58
CA ASN A 195 2.00 14.40 -42.21
C ASN A 195 1.30 13.49 -41.20
N LYS A 196 0.07 13.04 -41.49
CA LYS A 196 -0.65 12.08 -40.63
C LYS A 196 0.01 10.71 -40.64
N THR A 197 0.47 10.25 -41.79
CA THR A 197 1.20 8.97 -41.89
C THR A 197 2.52 9.02 -41.13
N LYS A 198 3.29 10.12 -41.26
CA LYS A 198 4.54 10.31 -40.53
C LYS A 198 4.33 10.43 -39.01
N LEU A 199 3.29 11.16 -38.61
CA LEU A 199 2.89 11.29 -37.21
C LEU A 199 2.55 9.92 -36.62
N GLU A 200 1.71 9.14 -37.29
CA GLU A 200 1.33 7.80 -36.85
C GLU A 200 2.55 6.91 -36.69
N GLY A 201 3.42 6.82 -37.71
CA GLY A 201 4.61 5.97 -37.65
C GLY A 201 5.56 6.35 -36.50
N THR A 202 5.69 7.65 -36.24
CA THR A 202 6.51 8.15 -35.12
C THR A 202 5.89 7.79 -33.78
N LEU A 203 4.58 8.05 -33.60
CA LEU A 203 3.87 7.74 -32.36
C LEU A 203 3.85 6.24 -32.10
N LEU A 204 3.53 5.43 -33.10
CA LEU A 204 3.50 3.97 -33.00
C LEU A 204 4.85 3.41 -32.56
N LYS A 205 5.94 3.87 -33.20
CA LYS A 205 7.30 3.47 -32.81
C LYS A 205 7.61 3.80 -31.35
N MET A 206 7.24 5.00 -30.90
CA MET A 206 7.47 5.41 -29.51
C MET A 206 6.67 4.56 -28.51
N LEU A 207 5.44 4.20 -28.84
CA LEU A 207 4.60 3.39 -27.96
C LEU A 207 5.04 1.91 -27.94
N THR A 208 5.43 1.31 -29.07
CA THR A 208 5.81 -0.10 -29.12
C THR A 208 6.99 -0.45 -28.21
N ASP A 209 7.97 0.44 -28.09
CA ASP A 209 9.19 0.25 -27.28
C ASP A 209 9.18 1.11 -26.00
N GLY A 210 8.00 1.61 -25.63
CA GLY A 210 7.88 2.74 -24.73
C GLY A 210 7.67 2.37 -23.27
N THR A 211 8.72 2.51 -22.45
CA THR A 211 8.57 2.78 -21.01
C THR A 211 8.97 4.21 -20.74
N PHE A 212 8.07 4.96 -20.13
CA PHE A 212 8.24 6.39 -19.86
C PHE A 212 8.10 6.66 -18.38
N ARG A 213 8.91 7.59 -17.86
CA ARG A 213 8.51 8.32 -16.66
C ARG A 213 7.31 9.18 -17.05
N TYR A 214 6.32 9.35 -16.18
CA TYR A 214 5.19 10.23 -16.46
C TYR A 214 4.91 11.22 -15.33
N ASP A 215 4.16 12.26 -15.66
CA ASP A 215 3.41 13.05 -14.69
C ASP A 215 2.08 13.50 -15.29
N ILE A 216 1.17 13.91 -14.40
CA ILE A 216 -0.12 14.50 -14.74
C ILE A 216 -0.15 15.88 -14.09
N ALA A 217 -0.10 16.93 -14.89
CA ALA A 217 -0.06 18.31 -14.42
C ALA A 217 -0.83 19.21 -15.39
N ASP A 218 -1.52 20.24 -14.87
CA ASP A 218 -2.20 21.26 -15.68
C ASP A 218 -3.05 20.69 -16.83
N GLN A 219 -3.82 19.64 -16.53
CA GLN A 219 -4.70 18.95 -17.49
C GLN A 219 -3.96 18.18 -18.60
N THR A 220 -2.66 17.94 -18.44
CA THR A 220 -1.83 17.20 -19.38
C THR A 220 -1.33 15.88 -18.80
N LEU A 221 -1.14 14.89 -19.67
CA LEU A 221 -0.37 13.67 -19.41
C LEU A 221 0.95 13.80 -20.17
N ASN A 222 2.04 13.84 -19.40
CA ASN A 222 3.39 14.08 -19.90
C ASN A 222 4.23 12.83 -19.79
N LEU A 223 4.86 12.41 -20.90
CA LEU A 223 5.72 11.23 -20.95
C LEU A 223 7.16 11.61 -21.27
N TYR A 224 8.09 11.05 -20.51
CA TYR A 224 9.50 11.39 -20.56
C TYR A 224 10.38 10.17 -20.81
N GLN A 225 11.44 10.37 -21.60
CA GLN A 225 12.57 9.45 -21.69
C GLN A 225 13.78 10.12 -21.03
N GLY A 226 14.21 9.58 -19.89
CA GLY A 226 15.10 10.31 -18.98
C GLY A 226 14.42 11.58 -18.49
N ASP A 227 15.09 12.72 -18.65
CA ASP A 227 14.56 14.04 -18.26
C ASP A 227 13.89 14.78 -19.44
N LYS A 228 13.90 14.21 -20.65
CA LYS A 228 13.35 14.85 -21.84
C LYS A 228 11.86 14.55 -21.98
N LEU A 229 11.03 15.59 -22.08
CA LEU A 229 9.62 15.47 -22.46
C LEU A 229 9.54 15.05 -23.93
N VAL A 230 8.95 13.88 -24.18
CA VAL A 230 8.87 13.30 -25.53
C VAL A 230 7.44 13.19 -26.05
N LEU A 231 6.44 13.07 -25.18
CA LEU A 231 5.03 13.14 -25.55
C LEU A 231 4.28 13.99 -24.52
N MET A 232 3.37 14.84 -25.01
CA MET A 232 2.44 15.61 -24.17
C MET A 232 1.05 15.45 -24.74
N PHE A 233 0.09 15.08 -23.89
CA PHE A 233 -1.31 14.92 -24.24
C PHE A 233 -2.18 15.83 -23.39
N GLY A 234 -3.17 16.49 -23.97
CA GLY A 234 -4.19 17.26 -23.25
C GLY A 234 -5.44 16.43 -23.01
N LEU A 235 -6.01 16.52 -21.81
CA LEU A 235 -7.25 15.82 -21.51
C LEU A 235 -8.44 16.44 -22.26
N SER A 236 -9.39 15.59 -22.62
CA SER A 236 -10.75 15.94 -23.00
C SER A 236 -11.72 14.90 -22.42
N PRO A 237 -13.02 15.22 -22.31
CA PRO A 237 -14.03 14.21 -21.98
C PRO A 237 -13.98 13.00 -22.93
N LEU A 238 -14.35 11.82 -22.41
CA LEU A 238 -14.72 10.68 -23.24
C LEU A 238 -16.09 11.00 -23.85
N GLU A 239 -16.19 11.03 -25.19
CA GLU A 239 -17.44 11.20 -25.93
C GLU A 239 -18.39 10.00 -25.72
#